data_AF-A0A383CIZ8-F1
#
_entry.id   AF-A0A383CIZ8-F1
#
_cell.length_a   1.000
_cell.length_b   1.000
_cell.length_c   1.000
_cell.angle_alpha   90.00
_cell.angle_beta   90.00
_cell.angle_gamma   90.00
#
_symmetry.space_group_name_H-M   'P 1'
#
loop_
_entity.id
_entity.type
_entity.pdbx_description
1 polymer ?
#
loop_
_entity_poly.entity_id
_entity_poly.type
_entity_poly.pdbx_seq_one_letter_code
_entity_poly.pdbx_strand_id
1 'polypeptide(L)'
;MTNSAYDINLERLAEQYPDATKELYELTEALSAKQLQRKGKESFLHYIKHIWPDFIEGRHHQIFAEKLERVATGDLKRLIVNMPPRHTKSEFASVFFPSWILGNNPKLKVIQVTHTAELAFRFGRKVRDIIDSPEYQLVFPGAKLKADSKSAGRWETNAGGEAFYTGIGGAVTGRGADLLVLDDIHSEQDALSPTALDNAWDYYSSGPRQR
;
A
#
# COMPACT_ATOMS: atom_id res chain seq x y z
N MET A 1 -11.23 16.58 14.19
CA MET A 1 -10.71 17.77 13.48
C MET A 1 -11.90 18.60 13.06
N THR A 2 -12.05 19.77 13.68
CA THR A 2 -13.08 20.76 13.41
C THR A 2 -12.94 21.27 11.98
N ASN A 3 -13.94 20.98 11.17
CA ASN A 3 -14.06 21.51 9.82
C ASN A 3 -15.43 22.15 9.73
N SER A 4 -15.54 23.47 9.81
CA SER A 4 -16.69 24.19 9.26
C SER A 4 -16.50 25.70 9.32
N ALA A 5 -16.89 26.38 8.24
CA ALA A 5 -17.12 27.81 8.17
C ALA A 5 -18.31 28.30 9.03
N TYR A 6 -18.89 27.42 9.85
CA TYR A 6 -19.97 27.68 10.79
C TYR A 6 -19.72 26.89 12.07
N ASP A 7 -19.49 27.60 13.17
CA ASP A 7 -19.34 27.05 14.51
C ASP A 7 -20.73 26.66 15.05
N ILE A 8 -21.23 25.51 14.61
CA ILE A 8 -22.57 25.02 14.96
C ILE A 8 -22.50 24.35 16.34
N ASN A 9 -23.22 24.93 17.31
CA ASN A 9 -23.38 24.32 18.63
C ASN A 9 -24.38 23.15 18.55
N LEU A 10 -23.85 21.92 18.46
CA LEU A 10 -24.63 20.69 18.33
C LEU A 10 -25.49 20.38 19.56
N GLU A 11 -25.07 20.78 20.76
CA GLU A 11 -25.84 20.56 22.00
C GLU A 11 -27.13 21.38 21.98
N ARG A 12 -27.03 22.67 21.64
CA ARG A 12 -28.19 23.55 21.50
C ARG A 12 -29.12 23.11 20.37
N LEU A 13 -28.56 22.58 19.28
CA LEU A 13 -29.33 22.06 18.16
C LEU A 13 -30.10 20.79 18.58
N ALA A 14 -29.46 19.91 19.35
CA ALA A 14 -30.07 18.66 19.84
C ALA A 14 -31.28 18.92 20.74
N GLU A 15 -31.20 19.93 21.61
CA GLU A 15 -32.29 20.32 22.50
C GLU A 15 -33.49 20.90 21.74
N GLN A 16 -33.23 21.71 20.70
CA GLN A 16 -34.29 22.41 19.96
C GLN A 16 -34.87 21.60 18.80
N TYR A 17 -34.04 20.77 18.15
CA TYR A 17 -34.34 20.03 16.93
C TYR A 17 -33.65 18.67 16.95
N PRO A 18 -34.13 17.71 17.77
CA PRO A 18 -33.47 16.42 17.96
C PRO A 18 -33.37 15.61 16.65
N ASP A 19 -34.45 15.57 15.86
CA ASP A 19 -34.46 14.84 14.58
C ASP A 19 -33.49 15.44 13.56
N ALA A 20 -33.49 16.77 13.42
CA ALA A 20 -32.57 17.48 12.53
C ALA A 20 -31.10 17.32 12.98
N THR A 21 -30.86 17.23 14.29
CA THR A 21 -29.51 17.03 14.84
C THR A 21 -29.00 15.62 14.57
N LYS A 22 -29.87 14.61 14.69
CA LYS A 22 -29.56 13.23 14.30
C LYS A 22 -29.25 13.13 12.81
N GLU A 23 -30.08 13.71 11.96
CA GLU A 23 -29.85 13.75 10.51
C GLU A 23 -28.53 14.45 10.17
N LEU A 24 -28.26 15.61 10.79
CA LEU A 24 -27.00 16.32 10.62
C LEU A 24 -25.81 15.46 11.03
N TYR A 25 -25.89 14.75 12.16
CA TYR A 25 -24.84 13.86 12.64
C TYR A 25 -24.56 12.74 11.61
N GLU A 26 -25.61 12.03 11.16
CA GLU A 26 -25.50 10.98 10.15
C GLU A 26 -24.87 11.50 8.83
N LEU A 27 -25.27 12.68 8.38
CA LEU A 27 -24.70 13.33 7.20
C LEU A 27 -23.23 13.72 7.39
N THR A 28 -22.86 14.22 8.57
CA THR A 28 -21.46 14.59 8.86
C THR A 28 -20.53 13.38 8.93
N GLU A 29 -21.00 12.27 9.51
CA GLU A 29 -20.26 11.00 9.49
C GLU A 29 -20.11 10.47 8.07
N ALA A 30 -21.20 10.45 7.30
CA ALA A 30 -21.19 10.03 5.90
C ALA A 30 -20.23 10.90 5.05
N LEU A 31 -20.25 12.22 5.24
CA LEU A 31 -19.34 13.14 4.57
C LEU A 31 -17.89 12.87 4.95
N SER A 32 -17.61 12.68 6.24
CA SER A 32 -16.26 12.38 6.74
C SER A 32 -15.72 11.07 6.17
N ALA A 33 -16.55 10.03 6.12
CA ALA A 33 -16.21 8.75 5.50
C ALA A 33 -15.91 8.92 3.99
N LYS A 34 -16.71 9.69 3.27
CA LYS A 34 -16.47 9.98 1.85
C LYS A 34 -15.20 10.80 1.62
N GLN A 35 -14.90 11.76 2.49
CA GLN A 35 -13.67 12.53 2.42
C GLN A 35 -12.44 11.65 2.69
N LEU A 36 -12.51 10.76 3.67
CA LEU A 36 -11.47 9.78 3.94
C LEU A 36 -11.24 8.86 2.73
N GLN A 37 -12.30 8.30 2.15
CA GLN A 37 -12.22 7.47 0.96
C GLN A 37 -11.56 8.20 -0.20
N ARG A 38 -11.97 9.45 -0.46
CA ARG A 38 -11.41 10.26 -1.54
C ARG A 38 -9.92 10.54 -1.31
N LYS A 39 -9.57 11.12 -0.16
CA LYS A 39 -8.18 11.47 0.17
C LYS A 39 -7.27 10.25 0.25
N GLY A 40 -7.75 9.16 0.85
CA GLY A 40 -7.01 7.91 0.96
C GLY A 40 -6.81 7.20 -0.37
N LYS A 41 -7.71 7.37 -1.36
CA LYS A 41 -7.52 6.87 -2.72
C LYS A 41 -6.58 7.73 -3.55
N GLU A 42 -6.68 9.05 -3.40
CA GLU A 42 -5.92 10.03 -4.20
C GLU A 42 -4.49 10.26 -3.68
N SER A 43 -4.25 10.07 -2.37
CA SER A 43 -2.96 10.34 -1.74
C SER A 43 -2.50 9.16 -0.88
N PHE A 44 -1.33 8.63 -1.24
CA PHE A 44 -0.67 7.54 -0.55
C PHE A 44 -0.32 7.90 0.89
N LEU A 45 0.14 9.14 1.12
CA LEU A 45 0.52 9.60 2.45
C LEU A 45 -0.69 9.78 3.38
N HIS A 46 -1.83 10.23 2.86
CA HIS A 46 -3.08 10.28 3.64
C HIS A 46 -3.56 8.88 4.01
N TYR A 47 -3.44 7.93 3.08
CA TYR A 47 -3.70 6.52 3.36
C TYR A 47 -2.81 5.97 4.48
N ILE A 48 -1.50 6.22 4.42
CA ILE A 48 -0.57 5.76 5.46
C ILE A 48 -0.94 6.33 6.82
N LYS A 49 -1.22 7.64 6.93
CA LYS A 49 -1.62 8.26 8.20
C LYS A 49 -2.90 7.69 8.78
N HIS A 50 -3.79 7.17 7.94
CA HIS A 50 -5.01 6.50 8.38
C HIS A 50 -4.74 5.08 8.88
N ILE A 51 -3.92 4.30 8.16
CA ILE A 51 -3.59 2.91 8.53
C ILE A 51 -2.58 2.85 9.69
N TRP A 52 -1.70 3.83 9.79
CA TRP A 52 -0.68 3.96 10.82
C TRP A 52 -0.77 5.35 11.48
N PRO A 53 -1.66 5.53 12.47
CA PRO A 53 -1.88 6.81 13.12
C PRO A 53 -0.65 7.39 13.82
N ASP A 54 0.23 6.53 14.35
CA ASP A 54 1.47 6.93 15.03
C ASP A 54 2.61 7.29 14.06
N PHE A 55 2.37 7.25 12.75
CA PHE A 55 3.37 7.56 11.76
C PHE A 55 3.80 9.03 11.82
N ILE A 56 5.10 9.26 12.06
CA ILE A 56 5.69 10.60 12.06
C ILE A 56 6.24 10.92 10.67
N GLU A 57 5.59 11.89 10.02
CA GLU A 57 5.96 12.32 8.68
C GLU A 57 7.19 13.25 8.69
N GLY A 58 8.26 12.80 8.06
CA GLY A 58 9.39 13.63 7.63
C GLY A 58 9.36 14.02 6.13
N ARG A 59 10.10 15.06 5.75
CA ARG A 59 10.21 15.57 4.35
C ARG A 59 10.54 14.49 3.32
N HIS A 60 11.40 13.54 3.66
CA HIS A 60 11.77 12.45 2.74
C HIS A 60 10.59 11.53 2.41
N HIS A 61 9.64 11.35 3.33
CA HIS A 61 8.44 10.57 3.07
C HIS A 61 7.51 11.25 2.06
N GLN A 62 7.42 12.58 2.08
CA GLN A 62 6.64 13.34 1.09
C GLN A 62 7.19 13.12 -0.32
N ILE A 63 8.52 13.23 -0.47
CA ILE A 63 9.20 13.01 -1.75
C ILE A 63 9.02 11.56 -2.19
N PHE A 64 9.18 10.60 -1.26
CA PHE A 64 9.03 9.20 -1.58
C PHE A 64 7.59 8.83 -1.98
N ALA A 65 6.60 9.33 -1.25
CA ALA A 65 5.19 9.14 -1.57
C ALA A 65 4.83 9.71 -2.94
N GLU A 66 5.28 10.92 -3.30
CA GLU A 66 5.05 11.50 -4.64
C GLU A 66 5.62 10.61 -5.76
N LYS A 67 6.81 10.02 -5.56
CA LYS A 67 7.39 9.10 -6.54
C LYS A 67 6.58 7.82 -6.67
N LEU A 68 6.10 7.25 -5.56
CA LEU A 68 5.26 6.06 -5.57
C LEU A 68 3.89 6.33 -6.21
N GLU A 69 3.27 7.48 -5.95
CA GLU A 69 2.03 7.91 -6.60
C GLU A 69 2.20 8.04 -8.12
N ARG A 70 3.35 8.54 -8.58
CA ARG A 70 3.69 8.56 -10.02
C ARG A 70 3.91 7.17 -10.62
N VAL A 71 4.38 6.20 -9.83
CA VAL A 71 4.42 4.80 -10.26
C VAL A 71 3.01 4.25 -10.42
N ALA A 72 2.13 4.52 -9.46
CA ALA A 72 0.74 4.02 -9.50
C ALA A 72 -0.09 4.59 -10.65
N THR A 73 0.18 5.84 -11.06
CA THR A 73 -0.48 6.48 -12.22
C THR A 73 0.13 6.07 -13.56
N GLY A 74 1.32 5.45 -13.56
CA GLY A 74 2.05 5.07 -14.77
C GLY A 74 2.94 6.16 -15.37
N ASP A 75 2.95 7.36 -14.76
CA ASP A 75 3.83 8.47 -15.14
C ASP A 75 5.31 8.15 -14.90
N LEU A 76 5.61 7.28 -13.93
CA LEU A 76 6.93 6.76 -13.63
C LEU A 76 6.94 5.24 -13.73
N LYS A 77 7.50 4.71 -14.82
CA LYS A 77 7.50 3.25 -15.08
C LYS A 77 8.52 2.47 -14.25
N ARG A 78 9.62 3.10 -13.84
CA ARG A 78 10.71 2.47 -13.09
C ARG A 78 11.22 3.44 -12.04
N LEU A 79 11.30 2.98 -10.80
CA LEU A 79 11.79 3.75 -9.66
C LEU A 79 12.84 2.91 -8.92
N ILE A 80 14.03 3.48 -8.72
CA ILE A 80 15.05 2.94 -7.82
C ILE A 80 15.13 3.89 -6.63
N VAL A 81 15.07 3.33 -5.42
CA VAL A 81 15.06 4.09 -4.16
C VAL A 81 16.28 3.71 -3.34
N ASN A 82 17.23 4.63 -3.25
CA ASN A 82 18.41 4.48 -2.40
C ASN A 82 18.21 5.33 -1.14
N MET A 83 17.99 4.68 0.00
CA MET A 83 17.80 5.32 1.30
C MET A 83 18.53 4.53 2.39
N PRO A 84 19.01 5.19 3.46
CA PRO A 84 19.69 4.49 4.54
C PRO A 84 18.75 3.53 5.31
N PRO A 85 19.30 2.54 6.04
CA PRO A 85 18.51 1.66 6.91
C PRO A 85 17.67 2.44 7.92
N ARG A 86 16.53 1.87 8.35
CA ARG A 86 15.60 2.45 9.33
C ARG A 86 14.93 3.77 8.93
N HIS A 87 14.81 4.04 7.64
CA HIS A 87 14.08 5.19 7.08
C HIS A 87 12.79 4.76 6.36
N THR A 88 12.07 3.77 6.93
CA THR A 88 10.73 3.29 6.48
C THR A 88 10.61 2.88 5.01
N LYS A 89 11.73 2.70 4.29
CA LYS A 89 11.75 2.33 2.85
C LYS A 89 10.92 1.08 2.57
N SER A 90 11.22 -0.01 3.26
CA SER A 90 10.56 -1.30 3.04
C SER A 90 9.10 -1.25 3.47
N GLU A 91 8.78 -0.63 4.60
CA GLU A 91 7.39 -0.44 5.01
C GLU A 91 6.56 0.31 3.95
N PHE A 92 7.09 1.37 3.36
CA PHE A 92 6.40 2.11 2.29
C PHE A 92 6.29 1.29 1.01
N ALA A 93 7.41 0.79 0.46
CA ALA A 93 7.43 0.13 -0.86
C ALA A 93 6.92 -1.31 -0.86
N SER A 94 7.15 -2.06 0.22
CA SER A 94 6.90 -3.50 0.31
C SER A 94 5.64 -3.85 1.08
N VAL A 95 5.04 -2.90 1.82
CA VAL A 95 3.83 -3.14 2.60
C VAL A 95 2.71 -2.18 2.19
N PHE A 96 2.85 -0.89 2.47
CA PHE A 96 1.76 0.06 2.27
C PHE A 96 1.47 0.31 0.78
N PHE A 97 2.48 0.36 -0.07
CA PHE A 97 2.28 0.64 -1.48
C PHE A 97 1.53 -0.47 -2.22
N PRO A 98 1.89 -1.77 -2.06
CA PRO A 98 1.09 -2.88 -2.58
C PRO A 98 -0.36 -2.90 -2.07
N SER A 99 -0.61 -2.64 -0.77
CA SER A 99 -1.98 -2.60 -0.25
C SER A 99 -2.78 -1.43 -0.82
N TRP A 100 -2.14 -0.27 -1.01
CA TRP A 100 -2.77 0.93 -1.57
C TRP A 100 -3.10 0.79 -3.05
N ILE A 101 -2.17 0.24 -3.85
CA ILE A 101 -2.39 0.07 -5.29
C ILE A 101 -3.49 -0.95 -5.57
N LEU A 102 -3.53 -2.05 -4.79
CA LEU A 102 -4.60 -3.06 -4.86
C LEU A 102 -5.94 -2.52 -4.35
N GLY A 103 -5.92 -1.56 -3.43
CA GLY A 103 -7.14 -0.87 -2.97
C GLY A 103 -7.75 -0.01 -4.07
N ASN A 104 -6.90 0.72 -4.78
CA ASN A 104 -7.31 1.54 -5.93
C ASN A 104 -7.74 0.69 -7.13
N ASN A 105 -7.05 -0.43 -7.38
CA ASN A 105 -7.41 -1.35 -8.43
C ASN A 105 -7.19 -2.81 -8.00
N PRO A 106 -8.25 -3.49 -7.52
CA PRO A 106 -8.12 -4.86 -7.04
C PRO A 106 -7.90 -5.88 -8.16
N LYS A 107 -7.80 -5.49 -9.44
CA LYS A 107 -7.49 -6.39 -10.57
C LYS A 107 -6.00 -6.51 -10.86
N LEU A 108 -5.16 -5.72 -10.18
CA LEU A 108 -3.72 -5.70 -10.43
C LEU A 108 -3.03 -6.96 -9.90
N LYS A 109 -1.94 -7.31 -10.56
CA LYS A 109 -1.03 -8.38 -10.19
C LYS A 109 0.25 -7.79 -9.63
N VAL A 110 0.49 -8.00 -8.35
CA VAL A 110 1.70 -7.55 -7.65
C VAL A 110 2.63 -8.74 -7.47
N ILE A 111 3.88 -8.58 -7.90
CA ILE A 111 4.95 -9.52 -7.57
C ILE A 111 5.96 -8.79 -6.70
N GLN A 112 6.31 -9.41 -5.59
CA GLN A 112 7.37 -8.92 -4.72
C GLN A 112 8.46 -9.97 -4.56
N VAL A 113 9.69 -9.54 -4.80
CA VAL A 113 10.88 -10.37 -4.68
C VAL A 113 11.81 -9.74 -3.65
N THR A 114 12.28 -10.56 -2.72
CA THR A 114 13.29 -10.16 -1.73
C THR A 114 14.44 -11.16 -1.71
N HIS A 115 15.55 -10.85 -1.04
CA HIS A 115 16.69 -11.78 -0.93
C HIS A 115 16.28 -13.19 -0.45
N THR A 116 15.39 -13.31 0.55
CA THR A 116 14.91 -14.60 1.06
C THR A 116 13.40 -14.77 0.89
N ALA A 117 12.93 -16.01 0.68
CA ALA A 117 11.50 -16.29 0.61
C ALA A 117 10.77 -15.99 1.93
N GLU A 118 11.43 -16.21 3.07
CA GLU A 118 10.88 -15.94 4.39
C GLU A 118 10.56 -14.45 4.59
N LEU A 119 11.47 -13.56 4.18
CA LEU A 119 11.25 -12.11 4.25
C LEU A 119 10.08 -11.71 3.33
N ALA A 120 10.04 -12.22 2.09
CA ALA A 120 8.93 -11.98 1.17
C ALA A 120 7.59 -12.41 1.78
N PHE A 121 7.51 -13.60 2.39
CA PHE A 121 6.29 -14.10 3.03
C PHE A 121 5.86 -13.29 4.26
N ARG A 122 6.81 -12.66 4.97
CA ARG A 122 6.49 -11.72 6.05
C ARG A 122 5.82 -10.47 5.50
N PHE A 123 6.33 -9.90 4.41
CA PHE A 123 5.67 -8.78 3.75
C PHE A 123 4.29 -9.17 3.20
N GLY A 124 4.18 -10.33 2.55
CA GLY A 124 2.90 -10.84 2.05
C GLY A 124 1.84 -11.02 3.11
N ARG A 125 2.22 -11.46 4.31
CA ARG A 125 1.33 -11.49 5.48
C ARG A 125 0.92 -10.08 5.90
N LYS A 126 1.87 -9.15 6.09
CA LYS A 126 1.55 -7.76 6.48
C LYS A 126 0.57 -7.09 5.50
N VAL A 127 0.80 -7.20 4.19
CA VAL A 127 -0.10 -6.61 3.17
C VAL A 127 -1.49 -7.24 3.25
N ARG A 128 -1.57 -8.57 3.34
CA ARG A 128 -2.83 -9.29 3.46
C ARG A 128 -3.60 -8.85 4.72
N ASP A 129 -2.91 -8.79 5.85
CA ASP A 129 -3.51 -8.44 7.14
C ASP A 129 -4.00 -6.98 7.14
N ILE A 130 -3.30 -6.06 6.44
CA ILE A 130 -3.81 -4.69 6.18
C ILE A 130 -5.09 -4.73 5.35
N ILE A 131 -5.14 -5.49 4.25
CA ILE A 131 -6.34 -5.53 3.37
C ILE A 131 -7.55 -6.10 4.11
N ASP A 132 -7.35 -7.07 5.00
CA ASP A 132 -8.40 -7.68 5.82
C ASP A 132 -8.85 -6.77 6.99
N SER A 133 -8.14 -5.66 7.26
CA SER A 133 -8.41 -4.79 8.40
C SER A 133 -9.65 -3.89 8.19
N PRO A 134 -10.40 -3.57 9.27
CA PRO A 134 -11.51 -2.61 9.18
C PRO A 134 -11.08 -1.23 8.68
N GLU A 135 -9.91 -0.75 9.12
CA GLU A 135 -9.37 0.57 8.78
C GLU A 135 -9.13 0.67 7.27
N TYR A 136 -8.64 -0.40 6.65
CA TYR A 136 -8.48 -0.48 5.20
C TYR A 136 -9.82 -0.44 4.48
N GLN A 137 -10.82 -1.18 4.98
CA GLN A 137 -12.15 -1.23 4.39
C GLN A 137 -12.90 0.12 4.48
N LEU A 138 -12.54 1.00 5.43
CA LEU A 138 -13.04 2.38 5.45
C LEU A 138 -12.60 3.18 4.22
N VAL A 139 -11.39 2.93 3.70
CA VAL A 139 -10.83 3.61 2.51
C VAL A 139 -11.24 2.87 1.22
N PHE A 140 -11.13 1.54 1.21
CA PHE A 140 -11.30 0.69 0.04
C PHE A 140 -12.36 -0.42 0.25
N PRO A 141 -13.65 -0.08 0.46
CA PRO A 141 -14.68 -1.07 0.80
C PRO A 141 -14.95 -2.14 -0.29
N GLY A 142 -14.47 -1.92 -1.52
CA GLY A 142 -14.63 -2.83 -2.65
C GLY A 142 -13.45 -3.79 -2.87
N ALA A 143 -12.29 -3.55 -2.26
CA ALA A 143 -11.10 -4.37 -2.40
C ALA A 143 -10.98 -5.32 -1.21
N LYS A 144 -11.21 -6.61 -1.45
CA LYS A 144 -11.23 -7.64 -0.41
C LYS A 144 -10.39 -8.83 -0.83
N LEU A 145 -9.91 -9.60 0.14
CA LEU A 145 -9.28 -10.88 -0.11
C LEU A 145 -10.32 -11.91 -0.55
N LYS A 146 -9.91 -12.80 -1.45
CA LYS A 146 -10.70 -13.99 -1.81
C LYS A 146 -10.66 -15.00 -0.66
N ALA A 147 -11.80 -15.58 -0.30
CA ALA A 147 -11.94 -16.44 0.88
C ALA A 147 -11.00 -17.67 0.85
N ASP A 148 -10.81 -18.26 -0.33
CA ASP A 148 -10.14 -19.56 -0.49
C ASP A 148 -8.62 -19.48 -0.80
N SER A 149 -8.07 -18.26 -0.93
CA SER A 149 -6.67 -18.04 -1.29
C SER A 149 -5.99 -17.10 -0.30
N LYS A 150 -5.55 -17.65 0.83
CA LYS A 150 -4.96 -16.88 1.95
C LYS A 150 -3.52 -17.30 2.31
N SER A 151 -2.78 -17.96 1.41
CA SER A 151 -1.40 -18.35 1.73
C SER A 151 -0.47 -17.12 1.81
N ALA A 152 0.51 -17.12 2.71
CA ALA A 152 1.43 -16.00 2.90
C ALA A 152 2.27 -15.66 1.65
N GLY A 153 2.56 -16.67 0.82
CA GLY A 153 3.32 -16.50 -0.42
C GLY A 153 2.48 -16.16 -1.64
N ARG A 154 1.17 -16.39 -1.59
CA ARG A 154 0.24 -16.13 -2.69
C ARG A 154 -1.20 -15.99 -2.20
N TRP A 155 -1.82 -14.88 -2.57
CA TRP A 155 -3.24 -14.66 -2.32
C TRP A 155 -3.87 -13.85 -3.46
N GLU A 156 -5.19 -13.89 -3.52
CA GLU A 156 -5.98 -13.24 -4.58
C GLU A 156 -6.98 -12.26 -3.98
N THR A 157 -7.34 -11.24 -4.74
CA THR A 157 -8.44 -10.33 -4.40
C THR A 157 -9.77 -10.89 -4.92
N ASN A 158 -10.88 -10.34 -4.43
CA ASN A 158 -12.23 -10.59 -4.91
C ASN A 158 -12.48 -10.15 -6.37
N ALA A 159 -11.57 -9.40 -6.99
CA ALA A 159 -11.70 -8.90 -8.37
C ALA A 159 -10.73 -9.57 -9.36
N GLY A 160 -10.03 -10.63 -8.95
CA GLY A 160 -9.09 -11.37 -9.81
C GLY A 160 -7.68 -10.80 -9.86
N GLY A 161 -7.36 -9.83 -9.01
CA GLY A 161 -5.98 -9.43 -8.74
C GLY A 161 -5.26 -10.49 -7.92
N GLU A 162 -3.94 -10.43 -7.94
CA GLU A 162 -3.06 -11.46 -7.38
C GLU A 162 -1.85 -10.81 -6.74
N ALA A 163 -1.44 -11.29 -5.57
CA ALA A 163 -0.18 -10.91 -4.97
C ALA A 163 0.68 -12.15 -4.76
N PHE A 164 1.90 -12.12 -5.29
CA PHE A 164 2.86 -13.21 -5.23
C PHE A 164 4.17 -12.75 -4.62
N TYR A 165 4.59 -13.43 -3.56
CA TYR A 165 5.77 -13.08 -2.77
C TYR A 165 6.78 -14.20 -2.88
N THR A 166 8.03 -13.88 -3.20
CA THR A 166 9.06 -14.91 -3.37
C THR A 166 10.47 -14.43 -3.07
N GLY A 167 11.38 -15.38 -2.87
CA GLY A 167 12.81 -15.10 -2.77
C GLY A 167 13.45 -14.99 -4.16
N ILE A 168 14.69 -14.51 -4.21
CA ILE A 168 15.51 -14.59 -5.43
C ILE A 168 15.64 -16.05 -5.87
N GLY A 169 15.58 -16.29 -7.19
CA GLY A 169 15.55 -17.64 -7.76
C GLY A 169 14.19 -18.34 -7.68
N GLY A 170 13.19 -17.71 -7.04
CA GLY A 170 11.80 -18.15 -7.14
C GLY A 170 11.29 -18.11 -8.58
N ALA A 171 10.37 -19.00 -8.93
CA ALA A 171 9.83 -19.14 -10.29
C ALA A 171 8.95 -17.95 -10.70
N VAL A 172 9.53 -16.76 -10.88
CA VAL A 172 8.84 -15.54 -11.35
C VAL A 172 8.65 -15.55 -12.88
N THR A 173 9.51 -16.27 -13.59
CA THR A 173 9.50 -16.40 -15.06
C THR A 173 8.16 -16.94 -15.56
N GLY A 174 7.54 -16.21 -16.50
CA GLY A 174 6.23 -16.55 -17.07
C GLY A 174 5.02 -15.95 -16.35
N ARG A 175 5.20 -15.24 -15.22
CA ARG A 175 4.15 -14.44 -14.59
C ARG A 175 4.26 -12.98 -15.03
N GLY A 176 3.18 -12.43 -15.58
CA GLY A 176 3.06 -11.00 -15.83
C GLY A 176 2.63 -10.26 -14.56
N ALA A 177 3.35 -9.19 -14.22
CA ALA A 177 3.02 -8.30 -13.10
C ALA A 177 2.61 -6.92 -13.62
N ASP A 178 1.66 -6.26 -12.95
CA ASP A 178 1.42 -4.82 -13.08
C ASP A 178 2.39 -4.02 -12.23
N LEU A 179 2.69 -4.53 -11.03
CA LEU A 179 3.65 -3.96 -10.11
C LEU A 179 4.67 -5.02 -9.74
N LEU A 180 5.94 -4.69 -9.91
CA LEU A 180 7.05 -5.50 -9.45
C LEU A 180 7.82 -4.71 -8.39
N VAL A 181 7.88 -5.25 -7.17
CA VAL A 181 8.68 -4.68 -6.08
C VAL A 181 9.89 -5.58 -5.85
N LEU A 182 11.08 -5.01 -5.96
CA LEU A 182 12.34 -5.65 -5.62
C LEU A 182 12.87 -4.99 -4.36
N ASP A 183 12.84 -5.68 -3.23
CA ASP A 183 13.28 -5.12 -1.95
C ASP A 183 14.49 -5.90 -1.43
N ASP A 184 15.61 -5.18 -1.26
CA ASP A 184 16.89 -5.67 -0.77
C ASP A 184 17.25 -7.03 -1.39
N ILE A 185 17.45 -7.04 -2.72
CA ILE A 185 17.81 -8.25 -3.49
C ILE A 185 19.28 -8.69 -3.30
N HIS A 186 20.00 -8.08 -2.38
CA HIS A 186 21.33 -8.47 -1.96
C HIS A 186 21.39 -8.35 -0.43
N SER A 187 22.10 -9.26 0.23
CA SER A 187 22.37 -9.10 1.66
C SER A 187 23.37 -7.95 1.89
N GLU A 188 23.41 -7.40 3.11
CA GLU A 188 24.43 -6.40 3.48
C GLU A 188 25.86 -6.94 3.29
N GLN A 189 26.05 -8.25 3.44
CA GLN A 189 27.34 -8.94 3.23
C GLN A 189 27.69 -9.05 1.75
N ASP A 190 26.68 -9.23 0.89
CA ASP A 190 26.84 -9.34 -0.56
C ASP A 190 26.99 -7.98 -1.25
N ALA A 191 26.58 -6.89 -0.60
CA ALA A 191 26.70 -5.53 -1.14
C ALA A 191 28.16 -5.09 -1.43
N LEU A 192 29.13 -5.81 -0.87
CA LEU A 192 30.57 -5.60 -1.12
C LEU A 192 31.15 -6.51 -2.21
N SER A 193 30.35 -7.43 -2.76
CA SER A 193 30.77 -8.38 -3.79
C SER A 193 30.34 -7.90 -5.18
N PRO A 194 31.28 -7.57 -6.09
CA PRO A 194 30.95 -7.19 -7.46
C PRO A 194 30.06 -8.24 -8.17
N THR A 195 30.36 -9.53 -7.95
CA THR A 195 29.58 -10.63 -8.53
C THR A 195 28.13 -10.67 -8.04
N ALA A 196 27.88 -10.33 -6.78
CA ALA A 196 26.52 -10.31 -6.25
C ALA A 196 25.72 -9.11 -6.78
N LEU A 197 26.38 -7.97 -7.00
CA LEU A 197 25.79 -6.80 -7.64
C LEU A 197 25.45 -7.09 -9.11
N ASP A 198 26.34 -7.76 -9.84
CA ASP A 198 26.10 -8.17 -11.23
C ASP A 198 24.90 -9.14 -11.32
N ASN A 199 24.83 -10.13 -10.42
CA ASN A 199 23.70 -11.05 -10.36
C ASN A 199 22.37 -10.33 -10.06
N ALA A 200 22.38 -9.34 -9.16
CA ALA A 200 21.21 -8.53 -8.84
C ALA A 200 20.79 -7.66 -10.03
N TRP A 201 21.76 -7.08 -10.75
CA TRP A 201 21.53 -6.31 -11.96
C TRP A 201 20.97 -7.17 -13.10
N ASP A 202 21.51 -8.37 -13.29
CA ASP A 202 21.02 -9.33 -14.28
C ASP A 202 19.60 -9.76 -13.94
N TYR A 203 19.30 -10.01 -12.66
CA TYR A 203 17.93 -10.30 -12.24
C TYR A 203 16.99 -9.12 -12.55
N TYR A 204 17.38 -7.89 -12.24
CA TYR A 204 16.61 -6.68 -12.53
C TYR A 204 16.37 -6.48 -14.03
N SER A 205 17.39 -6.71 -14.86
CA SER A 205 17.35 -6.40 -16.29
C SER A 205 16.73 -7.52 -17.14
N SER A 206 16.87 -8.78 -16.73
CA SER A 206 16.52 -9.95 -17.56
C SER A 206 15.38 -10.83 -17.02
N GLY A 207 15.12 -10.82 -15.71
CA GLY A 207 14.24 -11.79 -15.05
C GLY A 207 12.75 -11.47 -15.15
N PRO A 208 12.22 -10.57 -14.30
CA PRO A 208 10.80 -10.31 -14.19
C PRO A 208 10.31 -9.29 -15.24
N ARG A 209 9.25 -9.63 -15.97
CA ARG A 209 8.62 -8.74 -16.96
C ARG A 209 7.31 -8.17 -16.41
N GLN A 210 7.17 -6.85 -16.47
CA GLN A 210 5.89 -6.17 -16.27
C GLN A 210 5.09 -6.21 -17.58
N ARG A 211 3.76 -6.26 -17.47
CA ARG A 211 2.85 -6.27 -18.61
C ARG A 211 2.57 -4.88 -19.15
#